data_AF-A0AAW0PLA3-F1
#
_entry.id   AF-A0AAW0PLA3-F1
#
_cell.length_a   1.000
_cell.length_b   1.000
_cell.length_c   1.000
_cell.angle_alpha   90.00
_cell.angle_beta   90.00
_cell.angle_gamma   90.00
#
_symmetry.space_group_name_H-M   'P 1'
#
loop_
_entity.id
_entity.type
_entity.pdbx_description
1 polymer ?
#
loop_
_entity_poly.entity_id
_entity_poly.type
_entity_poly.pdbx_seq_one_letter_code
_entity_poly.pdbx_strand_id
1 'polypeptide(L)'
;MVGQLKDFIHRIAPCDEAYWKSLNQLLQKLSQRLALMSQGEESIVKVSLTASSISDKLVAFKTKPPPITKDILSICTDPYALAQQLTHIELEHLSRIEPEEFVQAFVQKDPLDGSQPCFSDQKKKTTNLEAYVRWFNRLCYLVATEICMPAKKKQRATVIEFFIDVARECFNIGNFNSLMAIISGMNMTPVSRLKKTWGKAKTAKFFILEHQMDPTGNFYNYRTALRGAAHRSRTANSNREKIVIPFFSLLIKDIYFLNEGCATGFPMVTSTSRNLWSWRGRLESL
;
A
#
# COMPACT_ATOMS: atom_id res chain seq x y z
N MET A 1 8.06 12.23 24.50
CA MET A 1 7.93 11.68 23.13
C MET A 1 7.87 10.14 23.12
N VAL A 2 8.87 9.42 23.65
CA VAL A 2 8.84 7.93 23.75
C VAL A 2 7.72 7.39 24.67
N GLY A 3 7.37 8.12 25.74
CA GLY A 3 6.30 7.72 26.66
C GLY A 3 4.88 7.75 26.05
N GLN A 4 4.60 8.71 25.17
CA GLN A 4 3.30 8.84 24.51
C GLN A 4 3.07 7.77 23.44
N LEU A 5 4.16 7.29 22.80
CA LEU A 5 4.10 6.17 21.86
C LEU A 5 3.83 4.84 22.58
N LYS A 6 4.45 4.62 23.76
CA LYS A 6 4.15 3.45 24.61
C LYS A 6 2.71 3.48 25.12
N ASP A 7 2.21 4.63 25.53
CA ASP A 7 0.82 4.80 25.96
C ASP A 7 -0.18 4.61 24.80
N PHE A 8 0.16 5.06 23.60
CA PHE A 8 -0.67 4.85 22.41
C PHE A 8 -0.74 3.36 22.02
N ILE A 9 0.40 2.66 22.08
CA ILE A 9 0.50 1.21 21.84
C ILE A 9 -0.25 0.41 22.93
N HIS A 10 -0.17 0.82 24.20
CA HIS A 10 -0.89 0.16 25.31
C HIS A 10 -2.41 0.39 25.27
N ARG A 11 -2.87 1.52 24.74
CA ARG A 11 -4.31 1.88 24.68
C ARG A 11 -5.04 1.24 23.50
N ILE A 12 -4.34 0.64 22.54
CA ILE A 12 -4.92 -0.03 21.35
C ILE A 12 -5.26 -1.51 21.61
N ALA A 13 -4.77 -2.14 22.69
CA ALA A 13 -5.03 -3.58 22.91
C ALA A 13 -5.16 -4.00 24.39
N PRO A 14 -6.39 -4.26 24.87
CA PRO A 14 -6.64 -5.33 25.81
C PRO A 14 -7.04 -6.57 25.01
N CYS A 15 -6.11 -7.16 24.26
CA CYS A 15 -6.31 -8.45 23.61
C CYS A 15 -5.15 -9.38 23.95
N ASP A 16 -5.54 -10.57 24.42
CA ASP A 16 -4.77 -11.71 24.92
C ASP A 16 -3.32 -11.83 24.42
N GLU A 17 -2.40 -12.17 25.31
CA GLU A 17 -0.97 -12.38 25.01
C GLU A 17 -0.77 -13.42 23.88
N ALA A 18 -1.71 -14.35 23.74
CA ALA A 18 -1.77 -15.32 22.64
C ALA A 18 -2.04 -14.67 21.26
N TYR A 19 -2.86 -13.62 21.19
CA TYR A 19 -3.11 -12.84 19.98
C TYR A 19 -1.85 -12.08 19.56
N TRP A 20 -1.15 -11.43 20.51
CA TRP A 20 0.11 -10.73 20.25
C TRP A 20 1.23 -11.65 19.79
N LYS A 21 1.34 -12.85 20.36
CA LYS A 21 2.29 -13.87 19.87
C LYS A 21 1.95 -14.30 18.44
N SER A 22 0.67 -14.52 18.14
CA SER A 22 0.21 -14.89 16.80
C SER A 22 0.44 -13.78 15.78
N LEU A 23 0.22 -12.52 16.18
CA LEU A 23 0.41 -11.32 15.39
C LEU A 23 1.89 -11.07 15.07
N ASN A 24 2.78 -11.17 16.06
CA ASN A 24 4.22 -11.05 15.85
C ASN A 24 4.76 -12.18 14.96
N GLN A 25 4.23 -13.39 15.11
CA GLN A 25 4.56 -14.50 14.20
C GLN A 25 4.06 -14.25 12.78
N LEU A 26 2.88 -13.64 12.62
CA LEU A 26 2.32 -13.27 11.31
C LEU A 26 3.17 -12.17 10.64
N LEU A 27 3.52 -11.13 11.39
CA LEU A 27 4.38 -10.03 10.96
C LEU A 27 5.76 -10.54 10.55
N GLN A 28 6.37 -11.42 11.34
CA GLN A 28 7.63 -12.05 11.00
C GLN A 28 7.52 -12.89 9.72
N LYS A 29 6.47 -13.71 9.57
CA LYS A 29 6.24 -14.49 8.34
C LYS A 29 6.03 -13.59 7.13
N LEU A 30 5.26 -12.51 7.25
CA LEU A 30 5.05 -11.52 6.19
C LEU A 30 6.37 -10.85 5.83
N SER A 31 7.12 -10.34 6.80
CA SER A 31 8.41 -9.70 6.56
C SER A 31 9.41 -10.64 5.88
N GLN A 32 9.46 -11.92 6.25
CA GLN A 32 10.30 -12.93 5.61
C GLN A 32 9.84 -13.23 4.17
N ARG A 33 8.54 -13.38 3.93
CA ARG A 33 7.98 -13.58 2.59
C ARG A 33 8.29 -12.41 1.67
N LEU A 34 8.06 -11.22 2.18
CA LEU A 34 8.34 -9.98 1.50
C LEU A 34 9.86 -9.91 1.21
N ALA A 35 10.73 -10.18 2.18
CA ALA A 35 12.19 -10.21 1.97
C ALA A 35 12.64 -11.24 0.91
N LEU A 36 12.04 -12.44 0.89
CA LEU A 36 12.28 -13.45 -0.14
C LEU A 36 11.86 -12.99 -1.55
N MET A 37 10.81 -12.17 -1.66
CA MET A 37 10.41 -11.55 -2.93
C MET A 37 11.43 -10.51 -3.41
N SER A 38 12.12 -9.80 -2.50
CA SER A 38 13.18 -8.84 -2.87
C SER A 38 14.42 -9.51 -3.49
N GLN A 39 14.75 -10.73 -3.06
CA GLN A 39 15.83 -11.51 -3.68
C GLN A 39 15.43 -12.06 -5.07
N GLY A 40 14.13 -12.29 -5.28
CA GLY A 40 13.57 -12.65 -6.59
C GLY A 40 13.61 -11.49 -7.59
N GLU A 41 13.34 -10.26 -7.14
CA GLU A 41 13.38 -9.04 -7.97
C GLU A 41 14.80 -8.75 -8.50
N GLU A 42 15.84 -8.88 -7.67
CA GLU A 42 17.24 -8.73 -8.12
C GLU A 42 17.67 -9.77 -9.16
N SER A 43 17.10 -10.98 -9.06
CA SER A 43 17.40 -12.08 -9.98
C SER A 43 16.71 -11.91 -11.33
N ILE A 44 15.49 -11.34 -11.36
CA ILE A 44 14.75 -11.05 -12.60
C ILE A 44 15.40 -9.87 -13.35
N VAL A 45 15.83 -8.82 -12.65
CA VAL A 45 16.51 -7.67 -13.26
C VAL A 45 17.85 -8.09 -13.88
N LYS A 46 18.61 -8.97 -13.23
CA LYS A 46 19.86 -9.53 -13.79
C LYS A 46 19.61 -10.36 -15.06
N VAL A 47 18.55 -11.18 -15.08
CA VAL A 47 18.19 -11.99 -16.26
C VAL A 47 17.72 -11.11 -17.43
N SER A 48 16.97 -10.04 -17.18
CA SER A 48 16.53 -9.09 -18.21
C SER A 48 17.67 -8.27 -18.81
N LEU A 49 18.74 -7.99 -18.04
CA LEU A 49 19.91 -7.25 -18.52
C LEU A 49 20.88 -8.14 -19.34
N THR A 50 20.85 -9.46 -19.18
CA THR A 50 21.65 -10.41 -19.96
C THR A 50 20.93 -10.96 -21.19
N ALA A 51 19.62 -10.74 -21.33
CA ALA A 51 18.80 -11.27 -22.42
C ALA A 51 18.86 -10.44 -23.73
N SER A 52 19.59 -9.32 -23.74
CA SER A 52 19.83 -8.50 -24.94
C SER A 52 20.93 -9.04 -25.86
N SER A 53 21.47 -10.24 -25.59
CA SER A 53 22.33 -10.96 -26.53
C SER A 53 22.13 -12.47 -26.39
N ILE A 54 22.01 -13.11 -27.55
CA ILE A 54 21.78 -14.55 -27.81
C ILE A 54 20.29 -14.92 -27.91
N SER A 55 19.76 -14.68 -29.12
CA SER A 55 18.86 -15.64 -29.75
C SER A 55 19.60 -16.98 -29.82
N ASP A 56 19.18 -17.96 -29.02
CA ASP A 56 19.00 -19.36 -29.42
C ASP A 56 18.96 -20.28 -28.19
N LYS A 57 18.07 -21.28 -28.31
CA LYS A 57 17.92 -22.49 -27.48
C LYS A 57 16.96 -22.41 -26.30
N LEU A 58 15.71 -22.69 -26.64
CA LEU A 58 14.77 -23.51 -25.87
C LEU A 58 15.49 -24.73 -25.26
N VAL A 59 15.85 -24.68 -23.98
CA VAL A 59 16.18 -25.88 -23.18
C VAL A 59 15.47 -25.78 -21.84
N ALA A 60 14.77 -26.86 -21.52
CA ALA A 60 13.88 -27.02 -20.40
C ALA A 60 14.53 -26.72 -19.03
N PHE A 61 13.96 -25.77 -18.29
CA PHE A 61 14.10 -25.74 -16.83
C PHE A 61 13.12 -26.75 -16.21
N LYS A 62 13.49 -28.03 -16.26
CA LYS A 62 13.02 -29.02 -15.28
C LYS A 62 13.92 -28.91 -14.05
N THR A 63 13.65 -27.94 -13.18
CA THR A 63 14.12 -27.98 -11.80
C THR A 63 12.94 -27.74 -10.87
N LYS A 64 12.69 -28.76 -10.04
CA LYS A 64 11.60 -28.78 -9.06
C LYS A 64 11.87 -27.66 -8.04
N PRO A 65 10.98 -26.65 -7.87
CA PRO A 65 11.21 -25.61 -6.88
C PRO A 65 11.20 -26.21 -5.46
N PRO A 66 12.01 -25.66 -4.53
CA PRO A 66 12.14 -26.21 -3.18
C PRO A 66 10.78 -26.24 -2.47
N PRO A 67 10.49 -27.30 -1.70
CA PRO A 67 9.24 -27.38 -0.97
C PRO A 67 9.33 -26.46 0.24
N ILE A 68 8.49 -25.41 0.26
CA ILE A 68 7.80 -24.81 1.42
C ILE A 68 7.35 -23.42 0.96
N THR A 69 6.11 -23.32 0.49
CA THR A 69 5.40 -22.04 0.42
C THR A 69 4.01 -22.26 1.01
N LYS A 70 3.89 -21.99 2.31
CA LYS A 70 2.60 -21.92 3.01
C LYS A 70 1.72 -20.86 2.32
N ASP A 71 0.62 -21.27 1.72
CA ASP A 71 -0.46 -20.45 1.11
C ASP A 71 -0.87 -19.32 2.08
N ILE A 72 -1.20 -18.11 1.62
CA ILE A 72 -1.72 -17.02 2.47
C ILE A 72 -2.86 -17.50 3.39
N LEU A 73 -3.72 -18.40 2.88
CA LEU A 73 -4.83 -18.98 3.64
C LEU A 73 -4.37 -19.92 4.77
N SER A 74 -3.13 -20.42 4.72
CA SER A 74 -2.53 -21.17 5.83
C SER A 74 -1.84 -20.28 6.87
N ILE A 75 -1.74 -18.97 6.58
CA ILE A 75 -1.13 -17.96 7.45
C ILE A 75 -2.23 -17.16 8.16
N CYS A 76 -3.26 -16.74 7.43
CA CYS A 76 -4.43 -16.05 7.96
C CYS A 76 -5.68 -16.47 7.20
N THR A 77 -6.71 -16.94 7.92
CA THR A 77 -8.03 -17.25 7.35
C THR A 77 -9.06 -16.16 7.62
N ASP A 78 -8.75 -15.19 8.48
CA ASP A 78 -9.65 -14.08 8.82
C ASP A 78 -9.29 -12.82 8.01
N PRO A 79 -10.16 -12.41 7.05
CA PRO A 79 -9.93 -11.21 6.26
C PRO A 79 -9.79 -9.94 7.12
N TYR A 80 -10.51 -9.88 8.24
CA TYR A 80 -10.48 -8.73 9.13
C TYR A 80 -9.13 -8.61 9.85
N ALA A 81 -8.62 -9.71 10.41
CA ALA A 81 -7.29 -9.72 11.00
C ALA A 81 -6.20 -9.33 10.00
N LEU A 82 -6.26 -9.80 8.74
CA LEU A 82 -5.28 -9.38 7.73
C LEU A 82 -5.39 -7.89 7.40
N ALA A 83 -6.60 -7.36 7.24
CA ALA A 83 -6.80 -5.93 6.99
C ALA A 83 -6.29 -5.06 8.15
N GLN A 84 -6.46 -5.49 9.41
CA GLN A 84 -5.84 -4.82 10.56
C GLN A 84 -4.31 -4.80 10.47
N GLN A 85 -3.68 -5.92 10.10
CA GLN A 85 -2.22 -5.96 9.98
C GLN A 85 -1.69 -5.08 8.86
N LEU A 86 -2.35 -5.08 7.70
CA LEU A 86 -2.01 -4.16 6.62
C LEU A 86 -2.12 -2.71 7.11
N THR A 87 -3.18 -2.39 7.87
CA THR A 87 -3.39 -1.06 8.44
C THR A 87 -2.27 -0.67 9.41
N HIS A 88 -1.81 -1.57 10.28
CA HIS A 88 -0.68 -1.28 11.17
C HIS A 88 0.62 -1.01 10.39
N ILE A 89 0.90 -1.79 9.35
CA ILE A 89 2.09 -1.59 8.49
C ILE A 89 2.03 -0.24 7.79
N GLU A 90 0.87 0.14 7.25
CA GLU A 90 0.65 1.42 6.59
C GLU A 90 0.89 2.59 7.57
N LEU A 91 0.34 2.51 8.78
CA LEU A 91 0.55 3.52 9.83
C LEU A 91 2.02 3.61 10.25
N GLU A 92 2.73 2.48 10.36
CA GLU A 92 4.15 2.46 10.66
C GLU A 92 4.96 3.17 9.58
N HIS A 93 4.70 2.86 8.30
CA HIS A 93 5.36 3.55 7.19
C HIS A 93 5.07 5.04 7.18
N LEU A 94 3.79 5.43 7.31
CA LEU A 94 3.39 6.83 7.33
C LEU A 94 4.02 7.61 8.49
N SER A 95 4.16 7.00 9.66
CA SER A 95 4.77 7.63 10.84
C SER A 95 6.26 7.98 10.67
N ARG A 96 6.91 7.40 9.66
CA ARG A 96 8.33 7.65 9.34
C ARG A 96 8.52 8.70 8.25
N ILE A 97 7.47 9.08 7.53
CA ILE A 97 7.60 10.05 6.44
C ILE A 97 7.63 11.45 7.05
N GLU A 98 8.75 12.13 6.90
CA GLU A 98 8.90 13.50 7.38
C GLU A 98 8.35 14.51 6.35
N PRO A 99 7.76 15.65 6.79
CA PRO A 99 7.23 16.69 5.88
C PRO A 99 8.25 17.19 4.85
N GLU A 100 9.53 17.24 5.22
CA GLU A 100 10.64 17.67 4.37
C GLU A 100 10.83 16.75 3.15
N GLU A 101 10.47 15.46 3.26
CA GLU A 101 10.55 14.51 2.15
C GLU A 101 9.56 14.89 1.04
N PHE A 102 8.39 15.43 1.38
CA PHE A 102 7.42 15.92 0.40
C PHE A 102 7.94 17.16 -0.32
N VAL A 103 8.48 18.14 0.42
CA VAL A 103 9.04 19.36 -0.17
C VAL A 103 10.13 19.00 -1.18
N GLN A 104 11.05 18.13 -0.79
CA GLN A 104 12.16 17.69 -1.64
C GLN A 104 11.69 16.88 -2.86
N ALA A 105 10.62 16.10 -2.73
CA ALA A 105 10.01 15.40 -3.87
C ALA A 105 9.36 16.34 -4.88
N PHE A 106 8.99 17.57 -4.48
CA PHE A 106 8.31 18.56 -5.32
C PHE A 106 9.18 19.73 -5.79
N VAL A 107 10.41 19.87 -5.30
CA VAL A 107 11.36 20.86 -5.84
C VAL A 107 11.71 20.47 -7.27
N GLN A 108 11.20 21.23 -8.24
CA GLN A 108 11.63 21.13 -9.63
C GLN A 108 13.12 21.43 -9.71
N LYS A 109 13.92 20.50 -10.24
CA LYS A 109 15.29 20.81 -10.65
C LYS A 109 15.22 21.61 -11.94
N ASP A 110 15.79 22.80 -11.92
CA ASP A 110 16.05 23.57 -13.13
C ASP A 110 16.87 22.71 -14.11
N PRO A 111 16.40 22.47 -15.35
CA PRO A 111 17.15 21.68 -16.33
C PRO A 111 18.51 22.28 -16.74
N LEU A 112 18.79 23.51 -16.31
CA LEU A 112 19.97 24.30 -16.68
C LEU A 112 21.11 24.24 -15.66
N ASP A 113 20.92 23.64 -14.48
CA ASP A 113 22.01 23.42 -13.53
C ASP A 113 22.76 22.13 -13.90
N GLY A 114 23.81 22.27 -14.72
CA GLY A 114 24.70 21.20 -15.18
C GLY A 114 25.54 20.52 -14.09
N SER A 115 25.25 20.77 -12.81
CA SER A 115 25.82 19.99 -11.72
C SER A 115 25.16 18.60 -11.64
N GLN A 116 25.81 17.62 -12.26
CA GLN A 116 25.56 16.20 -12.00
C GLN A 116 25.55 15.98 -10.48
N PRO A 117 24.42 15.60 -9.86
CA PRO A 117 24.45 15.21 -8.46
C PRO A 117 25.21 13.90 -8.40
N CYS A 118 26.17 13.79 -7.48
CA CYS A 118 26.67 12.48 -7.08
C CYS A 118 25.46 11.61 -6.74
N PHE A 119 25.24 10.54 -7.52
CA PHE A 119 24.10 9.61 -7.43
C PHE A 119 23.91 8.97 -6.04
N SER A 120 24.83 9.21 -5.11
CA SER A 120 24.86 8.68 -3.74
C SER A 120 24.10 9.52 -2.70
N ASP A 121 23.98 10.84 -2.84
CA ASP A 121 23.44 11.70 -1.77
C ASP A 121 21.94 12.00 -1.88
N GLN A 122 21.34 11.81 -3.06
CA GLN A 122 19.89 11.99 -3.28
C GLN A 122 19.08 10.75 -2.82
N LYS A 123 19.66 9.55 -2.97
CA LYS A 123 19.08 8.27 -2.51
C LYS A 123 18.83 8.18 -1.00
N LYS A 124 19.50 9.02 -0.21
CA LYS A 124 19.38 9.04 1.26
C LYS A 124 18.24 9.91 1.79
N LYS A 125 17.58 10.74 0.95
CA LYS A 125 16.72 11.83 1.45
C LYS A 125 15.21 11.69 1.20
N THR A 126 14.77 10.82 0.30
CA THR A 126 13.35 10.43 0.05
C THR A 126 13.06 8.98 0.46
N THR A 127 13.90 8.42 1.34
CA THR A 127 13.96 6.97 1.57
C THR A 127 12.66 6.42 2.16
N ASN A 128 11.94 7.17 3.00
CA ASN A 128 10.69 6.69 3.59
C ASN A 128 9.52 6.83 2.62
N LEU A 129 9.46 7.93 1.87
CA LEU A 129 8.48 8.11 0.80
C LEU A 129 8.59 6.98 -0.24
N GLU A 130 9.80 6.70 -0.71
CA GLU A 130 10.08 5.60 -1.63
C GLU A 130 9.80 4.24 -1.00
N ALA A 131 10.09 4.06 0.29
CA ALA A 131 9.76 2.84 1.01
C ALA A 131 8.25 2.59 1.05
N TYR A 132 7.45 3.65 1.22
CA TYR A 132 6.00 3.54 1.25
C TYR A 132 5.41 3.24 -0.13
N VAL A 133 5.95 3.84 -1.20
CA VAL A 133 5.61 3.46 -2.59
C VAL A 133 6.00 2.01 -2.87
N ARG A 134 7.19 1.57 -2.43
CA ARG A 134 7.63 0.18 -2.54
C ARG A 134 6.69 -0.77 -1.79
N TRP A 135 6.23 -0.40 -0.60
CA TRP A 135 5.24 -1.16 0.16
C TRP A 135 3.94 -1.36 -0.63
N PHE A 136 3.38 -0.29 -1.20
CA PHE A 136 2.18 -0.36 -2.03
C PHE A 136 2.34 -1.38 -3.17
N ASN A 137 3.42 -1.26 -3.95
CA ASN A 137 3.69 -2.18 -5.07
C ASN A 137 3.88 -3.62 -4.59
N ARG A 138 4.56 -3.80 -3.46
CA ARG A 138 4.80 -5.11 -2.87
C ARG A 138 3.49 -5.79 -2.47
N LEU A 139 2.55 -5.04 -1.92
CA LEU A 139 1.22 -5.55 -1.61
C LEU A 139 0.47 -5.95 -2.89
N CYS A 140 0.49 -5.13 -3.95
CA CYS A 140 -0.09 -5.49 -5.26
C CYS A 140 0.46 -6.83 -5.78
N TYR A 141 1.79 -7.00 -5.77
CA TYR A 141 2.44 -8.21 -6.25
C TYR A 141 2.19 -9.42 -5.35
N LEU A 142 2.10 -9.23 -4.03
CA LEU A 142 1.73 -10.29 -3.10
C LEU A 142 0.33 -10.82 -3.44
N VAL A 143 -0.66 -9.93 -3.60
CA VAL A 143 -2.03 -10.33 -3.97
C VAL A 143 -2.03 -11.12 -5.28
N ALA A 144 -1.37 -10.59 -6.31
CA ALA A 144 -1.31 -11.25 -7.61
C ALA A 144 -0.63 -12.63 -7.52
N THR A 145 0.46 -12.72 -6.79
CA THR A 145 1.22 -13.97 -6.58
C THR A 145 0.36 -15.00 -5.86
N GLU A 146 -0.21 -14.66 -4.71
CA GLU A 146 -1.02 -15.58 -3.90
C GLU A 146 -2.25 -16.09 -4.67
N ILE A 147 -2.88 -15.27 -5.50
CA ILE A 147 -3.98 -15.71 -6.38
C ILE A 147 -3.48 -16.69 -7.46
N CYS A 148 -2.29 -16.47 -8.01
CA CYS A 148 -1.74 -17.29 -9.10
C CYS A 148 -1.09 -18.60 -8.61
N MET A 149 -0.67 -18.67 -7.35
CA MET A 149 0.09 -19.80 -6.79
C MET A 149 -0.70 -21.13 -6.75
N PRO A 150 -1.99 -21.20 -6.36
CA PRO A 150 -2.71 -22.46 -6.33
C PRO A 150 -2.90 -23.08 -7.72
N ALA A 151 -2.50 -24.35 -7.86
CA ALA A 151 -2.63 -25.08 -9.13
C ALA A 151 -4.10 -25.27 -9.56
N LYS A 152 -5.00 -25.50 -8.61
CA LYS A 152 -6.42 -25.78 -8.90
C LYS A 152 -7.23 -24.48 -8.98
N LYS A 153 -8.01 -24.32 -10.06
CA LYS A 153 -8.90 -23.15 -10.26
C LYS A 153 -9.88 -22.89 -9.11
N LYS A 154 -10.35 -23.95 -8.43
CA LYS A 154 -11.26 -23.81 -7.27
C LYS A 154 -10.55 -23.16 -6.08
N GLN A 155 -9.29 -23.52 -5.83
CA GLN A 155 -8.50 -22.93 -4.74
C GLN A 155 -8.15 -21.47 -5.06
N ARG A 156 -7.77 -21.16 -6.30
CA ARG A 156 -7.56 -19.76 -6.71
C ARG A 156 -8.80 -18.90 -6.53
N ALA A 157 -9.99 -19.42 -6.83
CA ALA A 157 -11.24 -18.70 -6.60
C ALA A 157 -11.45 -18.39 -5.10
N THR A 158 -11.12 -19.32 -4.20
CA THR A 158 -11.15 -19.08 -2.75
C THR A 158 -10.17 -17.98 -2.33
N VAL A 159 -8.95 -17.94 -2.90
CA VAL A 159 -7.98 -16.88 -2.61
C VAL A 159 -8.48 -15.52 -3.13
N ILE A 160 -9.09 -15.48 -4.32
CA ILE A 160 -9.74 -14.26 -4.86
C ILE A 160 -10.83 -13.76 -3.89
N GLU A 161 -11.74 -14.64 -3.46
CA GLU A 161 -12.82 -14.29 -2.53
C GLU A 161 -12.27 -13.78 -1.19
N PHE A 162 -11.21 -14.41 -0.68
CA PHE A 162 -10.53 -13.97 0.52
C PHE A 162 -9.99 -12.53 0.38
N PHE A 163 -9.24 -12.21 -0.69
CA PHE A 163 -8.73 -10.85 -0.90
C PHE A 163 -9.83 -9.82 -1.15
N ILE A 164 -10.96 -10.21 -1.75
CA ILE A 164 -12.14 -9.34 -1.87
C ILE A 164 -12.68 -8.98 -0.47
N ASP A 165 -12.77 -9.96 0.43
CA ASP A 165 -13.20 -9.70 1.80
C ASP A 165 -12.15 -8.86 2.57
N VAL A 166 -10.86 -9.07 2.37
CA VAL A 166 -9.79 -8.23 2.96
C VAL A 166 -9.91 -6.78 2.48
N ALA A 167 -10.11 -6.58 1.17
CA ALA A 167 -10.30 -5.26 0.59
C ALA A 167 -11.53 -4.55 1.17
N ARG A 168 -12.64 -5.28 1.36
CA ARG A 168 -13.82 -4.76 2.05
C ARG A 168 -13.50 -4.33 3.48
N GLU A 169 -12.75 -5.12 4.23
CA GLU A 169 -12.35 -4.75 5.59
C GLU A 169 -11.42 -3.54 5.62
N CYS A 170 -10.50 -3.40 4.65
CA CYS A 170 -9.71 -2.19 4.47
C CYS A 170 -10.60 -0.96 4.25
N PHE A 171 -11.63 -1.06 3.39
CA PHE A 171 -12.62 0.01 3.20
C PHE A 171 -13.35 0.38 4.49
N ASN A 172 -13.82 -0.61 5.26
CA ASN A 172 -14.52 -0.42 6.52
C ASN A 172 -13.65 0.28 7.58
N ILE A 173 -12.38 -0.11 7.67
CA ILE A 173 -11.40 0.49 8.58
C ILE A 173 -11.08 1.94 8.17
N GLY A 174 -11.22 2.29 6.89
CA GLY A 174 -10.77 3.58 6.35
C GLY A 174 -9.35 3.52 5.79
N ASN A 175 -8.83 2.32 5.53
CA ASN A 175 -7.55 2.09 4.87
C ASN A 175 -7.72 1.99 3.35
N PHE A 176 -7.77 3.15 2.70
CA PHE A 176 -7.98 3.24 1.25
C PHE A 176 -6.71 2.91 0.45
N ASN A 177 -5.51 3.07 1.04
CA ASN A 177 -4.26 2.75 0.35
C ASN A 177 -4.11 1.24 0.12
N SER A 178 -4.26 0.42 1.16
CA SER A 178 -4.23 -1.03 1.01
C SER A 178 -5.40 -1.56 0.18
N LEU A 179 -6.59 -0.96 0.30
CA LEU A 179 -7.72 -1.27 -0.58
C LEU A 179 -7.34 -1.10 -2.05
N MET A 180 -6.76 0.05 -2.42
CA MET A 180 -6.34 0.33 -3.78
C MET A 180 -5.24 -0.63 -4.24
N ALA A 181 -4.30 -0.98 -3.37
CA ALA A 181 -3.24 -1.94 -3.67
C ALA A 181 -3.80 -3.34 -3.97
N ILE A 182 -4.77 -3.82 -3.19
CA ILE A 182 -5.41 -5.12 -3.40
C ILE A 182 -6.16 -5.13 -4.75
N ILE A 183 -6.98 -4.11 -5.02
CA ILE A 183 -7.68 -3.96 -6.31
C ILE A 183 -6.68 -3.95 -7.47
N SER A 184 -5.60 -3.17 -7.34
CA SER A 184 -4.55 -3.07 -8.36
C SER A 184 -3.88 -4.42 -8.61
N GLY A 185 -3.56 -5.18 -7.57
CA GLY A 185 -3.01 -6.54 -7.67
C GLY A 185 -3.95 -7.52 -8.39
N MET A 186 -5.25 -7.44 -8.10
CA MET A 186 -6.27 -8.28 -8.76
C MET A 186 -6.48 -7.92 -10.24
N ASN A 187 -6.26 -6.65 -10.60
CA ASN A 187 -6.38 -6.15 -11.98
C ASN A 187 -5.14 -6.38 -12.85
N MET A 188 -4.01 -6.80 -12.26
CA MET A 188 -2.82 -7.17 -13.02
C MET A 188 -3.11 -8.31 -14.01
N THR A 189 -2.50 -8.24 -15.19
CA THR A 189 -2.68 -9.21 -16.30
C THR A 189 -2.60 -10.68 -15.88
N PRO A 190 -1.67 -11.14 -15.02
CA PRO A 190 -1.61 -12.54 -14.59
C PRO A 190 -2.89 -13.04 -13.92
N VAL A 191 -3.61 -12.15 -13.22
CA VAL A 191 -4.86 -12.44 -12.50
C VAL A 191 -6.08 -12.16 -13.37
N SER A 192 -6.19 -10.98 -13.98
CA SER A 192 -7.37 -10.53 -14.73
C SER A 192 -7.67 -11.38 -15.97
N ARG A 193 -6.65 -12.06 -16.52
CA ARG A 193 -6.79 -13.03 -17.64
C ARG A 193 -7.39 -14.38 -17.24
N LEU A 194 -7.47 -14.72 -15.95
CA LEU A 194 -7.93 -16.03 -15.46
C LEU A 194 -9.46 -16.20 -15.52
N LYS A 195 -10.07 -15.99 -16.69
CA LYS A 195 -11.55 -15.94 -16.85
C LYS A 195 -12.29 -17.14 -16.25
N LYS A 196 -11.75 -18.35 -16.41
CA LYS A 196 -12.33 -19.59 -15.83
C LYS A 196 -12.27 -19.65 -14.29
N THR A 197 -11.33 -18.94 -13.67
CA THR A 197 -11.22 -18.82 -12.21
C THR A 197 -12.21 -17.77 -11.71
N TRP A 198 -12.25 -16.60 -12.37
CA TRP A 198 -13.20 -15.52 -12.06
C TRP A 198 -14.65 -15.97 -12.15
N GLY A 199 -15.01 -16.79 -13.14
CA GLY A 199 -16.36 -17.37 -13.25
C GLY A 199 -16.73 -18.35 -12.12
N LYS A 200 -15.81 -18.69 -11.21
CA LYS A 200 -16.09 -19.48 -10.00
C LYS A 200 -16.13 -18.66 -8.72
N ALA A 201 -15.58 -17.45 -8.72
CA ALA A 201 -15.53 -16.59 -7.56
C ALA A 201 -16.80 -15.73 -7.46
N LYS A 202 -17.22 -15.39 -6.25
CA LYS A 202 -18.28 -14.41 -5.99
C LYS A 202 -17.74 -12.98 -6.13
N THR A 203 -17.88 -12.40 -7.31
CA THR A 203 -17.26 -11.10 -7.67
C THR A 203 -18.11 -9.86 -7.39
N ALA A 204 -19.37 -10.01 -6.97
CA ALA A 204 -20.26 -8.86 -6.78
C ALA A 204 -19.68 -7.78 -5.85
N LYS A 205 -19.07 -8.20 -4.73
CA LYS A 205 -18.38 -7.27 -3.79
C LYS A 205 -17.17 -6.59 -4.43
N PHE A 206 -16.44 -7.29 -5.30
CA PHE A 206 -15.28 -6.74 -5.99
C PHE A 206 -15.66 -5.55 -6.87
N PHE A 207 -16.71 -5.70 -7.70
CA PHE A 207 -17.18 -4.61 -8.57
C PHE A 207 -17.66 -3.38 -7.79
N ILE A 208 -18.26 -3.59 -6.61
CA ILE A 208 -18.63 -2.48 -5.72
C ILE A 208 -17.37 -1.74 -5.24
N LEU A 209 -16.34 -2.47 -4.82
CA LEU A 209 -15.08 -1.88 -4.36
C LEU A 209 -14.32 -1.17 -5.49
N GLU A 210 -14.30 -1.74 -6.69
CA GLU A 210 -13.75 -1.08 -7.89
C GLU A 210 -14.48 0.23 -8.17
N HIS A 211 -15.81 0.23 -8.13
CA HIS A 211 -16.61 1.43 -8.35
C HIS A 211 -16.33 2.53 -7.29
N GLN A 212 -16.08 2.13 -6.03
CA GLN A 212 -15.70 3.08 -4.98
C GLN A 212 -14.34 3.73 -5.25
N MET A 213 -13.41 3.01 -5.89
CA MET A 213 -12.05 3.47 -6.18
C MET A 213 -11.85 3.94 -7.64
N ASP A 214 -12.95 4.08 -8.38
CA ASP A 214 -12.91 4.44 -9.80
C ASP A 214 -12.32 5.85 -10.04
N PRO A 215 -11.44 6.04 -11.04
CA PRO A 215 -10.78 7.32 -11.29
C PRO A 215 -11.70 8.40 -11.90
N THR A 216 -12.90 8.06 -12.36
CA THR A 216 -13.84 9.00 -12.99
C THR A 216 -14.17 10.18 -12.07
N GLY A 217 -14.29 11.37 -12.67
CA GLY A 217 -14.56 12.59 -11.91
C GLY A 217 -13.45 12.94 -10.90
N ASN A 218 -12.19 12.62 -11.23
CA ASN A 218 -11.04 12.76 -10.33
C ASN A 218 -11.25 12.01 -9.01
N PHE A 219 -11.63 10.73 -9.11
CA PHE A 219 -11.91 9.85 -7.99
C PHE A 219 -13.08 10.34 -7.11
N TYR A 220 -14.19 10.74 -7.74
CA TYR A 220 -15.35 11.33 -7.04
C TYR A 220 -15.91 10.44 -5.91
N ASN A 221 -16.10 9.14 -6.20
CA ASN A 221 -16.64 8.18 -5.25
C ASN A 221 -15.68 7.99 -4.06
N TYR A 222 -14.40 7.75 -4.34
CA TYR A 222 -13.36 7.63 -3.32
C TYR A 222 -13.30 8.88 -2.44
N ARG A 223 -13.32 10.09 -3.03
CA ARG A 223 -13.29 11.34 -2.25
C ARG A 223 -14.51 11.49 -1.34
N THR A 224 -15.67 10.99 -1.76
CA THR A 224 -16.86 10.95 -0.92
C THR A 224 -16.72 9.96 0.23
N ALA A 225 -16.22 8.75 -0.04
CA ALA A 225 -15.92 7.76 1.00
C ALA A 225 -14.86 8.26 2.00
N LEU A 226 -13.80 8.90 1.51
CA LEU A 226 -12.74 9.51 2.33
C LEU A 226 -13.29 10.61 3.24
N ARG A 227 -14.16 11.50 2.73
CA ARG A 227 -14.84 12.52 3.55
C ARG A 227 -15.69 11.90 4.65
N GLY A 228 -16.41 10.83 4.33
CA GLY A 228 -17.16 10.04 5.31
C GLY A 228 -16.25 9.47 6.40
N ALA A 229 -15.14 8.84 6.03
CA ALA A 229 -14.16 8.31 6.98
C ALA A 229 -13.54 9.39 7.87
N ALA A 230 -13.15 10.53 7.28
CA ALA A 230 -12.64 11.68 8.03
C ALA A 230 -13.69 12.27 9.00
N HIS A 231 -14.97 12.26 8.63
CA HIS A 231 -16.03 12.67 9.55
C HIS A 231 -16.17 11.69 10.72
N ARG A 232 -16.19 10.37 10.45
CA ARG A 232 -16.21 9.33 11.50
C ARG A 232 -15.05 9.48 12.46
N SER A 233 -13.85 9.73 11.95
CA SER A 233 -12.65 9.90 12.77
C SER A 233 -12.75 11.08 13.74
N ARG A 234 -13.30 12.22 13.28
CA ARG A 234 -13.49 13.40 14.15
C ARG A 234 -14.48 13.20 15.29
N THR A 235 -15.50 12.35 15.10
CA THR A 235 -16.55 12.09 16.09
C THR A 235 -16.34 10.76 16.83
N ALA A 236 -15.21 10.10 16.60
CA ALA A 236 -14.91 8.78 17.13
C ALA A 236 -14.66 8.80 18.64
N ASN A 237 -15.29 7.85 19.34
CA ASN A 237 -15.02 7.57 20.75
C ASN A 237 -14.00 6.42 20.92
N SER A 238 -13.68 5.69 19.84
CA SER A 238 -12.71 4.60 19.84
C SER A 238 -11.54 4.89 18.90
N ASN A 239 -10.33 4.48 19.30
CA ASN A 239 -9.12 4.61 18.46
C ASN A 239 -9.25 3.90 17.11
N ARG A 240 -10.06 2.83 17.03
CA ARG A 240 -10.31 2.12 15.78
C ARG A 240 -11.06 2.97 14.75
N GLU A 241 -11.96 3.83 15.21
CA GLU A 241 -12.81 4.66 14.35
C GLU A 241 -12.09 5.92 13.86
N LYS A 242 -10.94 6.25 14.47
CA LYS A 242 -10.07 7.38 14.10
C LYS A 242 -9.25 7.14 12.84
N ILE A 243 -9.02 5.88 12.48
CA ILE A 243 -8.12 5.51 11.39
C ILE A 243 -8.63 6.01 10.04
N VAL A 244 -7.81 6.80 9.35
CA VAL A 244 -8.03 7.20 7.97
C VAL A 244 -6.70 7.18 7.23
N ILE A 245 -6.54 6.24 6.28
CA ILE A 245 -5.35 6.13 5.44
C ILE A 245 -5.77 6.41 4.01
N PRO A 246 -5.46 7.59 3.46
CA PRO A 246 -5.87 7.96 2.10
C PRO A 246 -5.11 7.15 1.05
N PHE A 247 -5.67 7.05 -0.16
CA PHE A 247 -4.92 6.55 -1.31
C PHE A 247 -3.76 7.50 -1.60
N PHE A 248 -2.55 7.01 -1.33
CA PHE A 248 -1.39 7.87 -1.18
C PHE A 248 -0.98 8.56 -2.48
N SER A 249 -1.00 7.85 -3.61
CA SER A 249 -0.62 8.44 -4.90
C SER A 249 -1.53 9.61 -5.30
N LEU A 250 -2.82 9.54 -4.99
CA LEU A 250 -3.74 10.64 -5.25
C LEU A 250 -3.53 11.80 -4.27
N LEU A 251 -3.21 11.52 -3.01
CA LEU A 251 -2.83 12.55 -2.04
C LEU A 251 -1.59 13.32 -2.51
N ILE A 252 -0.55 12.61 -2.94
CA ILE A 252 0.68 13.20 -3.49
C ILE A 252 0.36 14.08 -4.70
N LYS A 253 -0.45 13.57 -5.63
CA LYS A 253 -0.90 14.31 -6.80
C LYS A 253 -1.61 15.61 -6.40
N ASP A 254 -2.53 15.56 -5.44
CA ASP A 254 -3.25 16.74 -4.97
C ASP A 254 -2.31 17.76 -4.31
N ILE A 255 -1.38 17.32 -3.46
CA ILE A 255 -0.39 18.20 -2.80
C ILE A 255 0.50 18.87 -3.84
N TYR A 256 0.94 18.12 -4.85
CA TYR A 256 1.75 18.66 -5.95
C TYR A 256 1.02 19.80 -6.69
N PHE A 257 -0.23 19.58 -7.09
CA PHE A 257 -1.01 20.60 -7.81
C PHE A 257 -1.33 21.82 -6.93
N LEU A 258 -1.55 21.63 -5.63
CA LEU A 258 -1.69 22.76 -4.70
C LEU A 258 -0.39 23.58 -4.62
N ASN A 259 0.76 22.93 -4.58
CA ASN A 259 2.06 23.60 -4.56
C ASN A 259 2.32 24.37 -5.87
N GLU A 260 2.05 23.77 -7.04
CA GLU A 260 2.16 24.47 -8.33
C GLU A 260 1.21 25.67 -8.43
N GLY A 261 -0.03 25.54 -7.97
CA GLY A 261 -0.99 26.64 -7.94
C GLY A 261 -0.57 27.80 -7.06
N CYS A 262 0.13 27.52 -5.95
CA CYS A 262 0.71 28.55 -5.08
C CYS A 262 1.98 29.18 -5.68
N ALA A 263 2.84 28.40 -6.34
CA ALA A 263 4.08 28.88 -6.95
C ALA A 263 3.86 29.76 -8.20
N THR A 264 2.76 29.54 -8.92
CA THR A 264 2.39 30.27 -10.15
C THR A 264 1.68 31.60 -9.89
N GLY A 265 1.50 32.01 -8.63
CA GLY A 265 1.06 33.37 -8.30
C GLY A 265 -0.40 33.69 -8.59
N PHE A 266 -1.33 32.72 -8.51
CA PHE A 266 -2.74 33.07 -8.37
C PHE A 266 -2.97 33.69 -6.98
N PRO A 267 -3.52 34.92 -6.88
CA PRO A 267 -3.66 35.62 -5.61
C PRO A 267 -4.81 35.00 -4.81
N MET A 268 -4.56 33.91 -4.09
CA MET A 268 -5.41 33.48 -3.00
C MET A 268 -4.79 33.95 -1.67
N VAL A 269 -5.21 35.15 -1.30
CA VAL A 269 -5.27 35.75 0.05
C VAL A 269 -4.15 35.32 1.03
N THR A 270 -3.27 36.27 1.27
CA THR A 270 -2.23 36.35 2.31
C THR A 270 -2.63 35.74 3.67
N SER A 271 -2.30 34.46 3.91
CA SER A 271 -2.14 33.90 5.28
C SER A 271 -1.45 32.51 5.35
N THR A 272 -0.53 32.16 4.44
CA THR A 272 -0.16 30.74 4.25
C THR A 272 1.09 30.26 4.99
N SER A 273 1.90 31.12 5.61
CA SER A 273 3.00 30.67 6.48
C SER A 273 2.52 30.05 7.81
N ARG A 274 1.26 30.30 8.18
CA ARG A 274 0.63 29.74 9.39
C ARG A 274 0.01 28.35 9.16
N ASN A 275 -0.15 27.92 7.91
CA ASN A 275 -0.92 26.72 7.57
C ASN A 275 -0.10 25.43 7.63
N LEU A 276 1.22 25.46 7.36
CA LEU A 276 2.13 24.30 7.52
C LEU A 276 2.17 23.79 8.98
N TRP A 277 2.19 24.68 9.97
CA TRP A 277 2.10 24.31 11.39
C TRP A 277 0.69 23.85 11.79
N SER A 278 -0.35 24.28 11.07
CA SER A 278 -1.73 23.77 11.25
C SER A 278 -1.90 22.34 10.74
N TRP A 279 -1.02 21.85 9.84
CA TRP A 279 -1.03 20.47 9.38
C TRP A 279 -0.54 19.50 10.46
N ARG A 280 0.45 19.90 11.27
CA ARG A 280 0.87 19.13 12.46
C ARG A 280 -0.27 19.04 13.48
N GLY A 281 -0.95 20.16 13.75
CA GLY A 281 -2.12 20.17 14.63
C GLY A 281 -3.34 19.39 14.08
N ARG A 282 -3.46 19.24 12.75
CA ARG A 282 -4.53 18.45 12.11
C ARG A 282 -4.22 16.96 11.99
N LEU A 283 -2.95 16.58 11.90
CA LEU A 283 -2.47 15.19 11.99
C LEU A 283 -2.44 14.69 13.45
N GLU A 284 -2.18 15.57 14.42
CA GLU A 284 -2.29 15.26 15.86
C GLU A 284 -3.75 15.23 16.35
N SER A 285 -4.70 15.74 15.56
CA SER A 285 -6.15 15.65 15.80
C SER A 285 -6.87 14.60 14.94
N LEU A 286 -6.12 13.77 14.20
CA LEU A 286 -6.57 12.52 13.57
C LEU A 286 -6.17 11.35 14.47
#